data_AF-A0A0W0CQ08-F1
#
_entry.id   AF-A0A0W0CQ08-F1
#
_cell.length_a   1.000
_cell.length_b   1.000
_cell.length_c   1.000
_cell.angle_alpha   90.00
_cell.angle_beta   90.00
_cell.angle_gamma   90.00
#
_symmetry.space_group_name_H-M   'P 1'
#
loop_
_entity.id
_entity.type
_entity.pdbx_description
1 polymer ?
#
loop_
_entity_poly.entity_id
_entity_poly.type
_entity_poly.pdbx_seq_one_letter_code
_entity_poly.pdbx_strand_id
1 'polypeptide(L)'
;MIRTRTRAVQNTGKFYACVSKRQLMGFVRNALGLDPPPSPDEPTEQNRFHPWDQSPAVDLRERAARIKTLAKCPVTHKPIQYTCPISGIPTHHSREAWEQDKEYHASKKYEILKKVNIYEHDLRSGRPFPEFDFPRDQGPDRTVNLTNWDLFLYTRSFYSMDTEFQLAAVTKMLSYPITIGSVLHQFSPYSLNPKGPITLEGLKSLAALRYTLYPLQNRAVTTTAKNKPMRIFILGARAEAQLPGHVWKQLQFLFPQQNFEIHFIGPESLYDRERNEYIRSATANGETAADGTTSSIPVTKRIDETMKFFYHTDYFHTLHTAQDFFPYDPYQDVFFMFHPGLASPESKDTWMKDTVKGLLDTKCAIFTTGFNKKDMADDIQILQDTYGKEMDMLMNPVKNVFGSTKWELDDSDPHSVYQFNMYIAGFRGKRYHPIKV
;
A
#
# COMPACT_ATOMS: atom_id res chain seq x y z
N MET A 1 7.92 -14.54 67.93
CA MET A 1 7.03 -13.37 68.10
C MET A 1 7.60 -12.22 67.28
N ILE A 2 6.74 -11.35 66.75
CA ILE A 2 7.02 -10.20 65.86
C ILE A 2 6.82 -10.50 64.36
N ARG A 3 5.58 -10.24 63.95
CA ARG A 3 5.08 -10.07 62.58
C ARG A 3 5.56 -8.73 62.03
N THR A 4 6.22 -8.72 60.89
CA THR A 4 6.42 -7.51 60.07
C THR A 4 5.48 -7.57 58.87
N ARG A 5 4.50 -6.67 58.86
CA ARG A 5 3.48 -6.50 57.82
C ARG A 5 4.11 -5.94 56.54
N THR A 6 4.11 -6.71 55.47
CA THR A 6 4.27 -6.22 54.10
C THR A 6 2.95 -5.56 53.65
N ARG A 7 2.99 -4.24 53.42
CA ARG A 7 1.89 -3.49 52.79
C ARG A 7 1.84 -3.85 51.30
N ALA A 8 0.79 -4.55 50.90
CA ALA A 8 0.44 -4.71 49.50
C ALA A 8 -0.04 -3.35 48.94
N VAL A 9 0.69 -2.80 47.98
CA VAL A 9 0.24 -1.66 47.18
C VAL A 9 -0.72 -2.21 46.14
N GLN A 10 -2.02 -2.05 46.40
CA GLN A 10 -3.06 -2.28 45.40
C GLN A 10 -2.88 -1.24 44.28
N ASN A 11 -2.32 -1.68 43.16
CA ASN A 11 -2.20 -0.89 41.96
C ASN A 11 -3.57 -0.88 41.26
N THR A 12 -4.44 0.05 41.67
CA THR A 12 -5.71 0.32 41.00
C THR A 12 -5.42 1.05 39.69
N GLY A 13 -5.13 0.27 38.65
CA GLY A 13 -5.01 0.75 37.27
C GLY A 13 -6.30 1.42 36.84
N LYS A 14 -6.31 2.76 36.86
CA LYS A 14 -7.36 3.56 36.23
C LYS A 14 -7.29 3.29 34.73
N PHE A 15 -8.31 2.62 34.20
CA PHE A 15 -8.58 2.51 32.78
C PHE A 15 -8.76 3.93 32.21
N TYR A 16 -7.77 4.43 31.47
CA TYR A 16 -7.98 5.59 30.61
C TYR A 16 -8.77 5.11 29.38
N ALA A 17 -10.09 5.21 29.46
CA ALA A 17 -10.92 5.14 28.28
C ALA A 17 -10.54 6.32 27.37
N CYS A 18 -9.94 6.04 26.20
CA CYS A 18 -9.81 7.01 25.14
C CYS A 18 -11.22 7.25 24.57
N VAL A 19 -11.94 8.18 25.19
CA VAL A 19 -13.24 8.64 24.70
C VAL A 19 -12.96 9.52 23.50
N SER A 20 -13.19 8.98 22.30
CA SER A 20 -13.37 9.80 21.10
C SER A 20 -14.61 10.68 21.33
N LYS A 21 -14.38 11.90 21.84
CA LYS A 21 -15.41 12.90 22.05
C LYS A 21 -15.62 13.66 20.75
N ARG A 22 -16.48 13.16 19.85
CA ARG A 22 -17.31 14.10 19.11
C ARG A 22 -18.41 14.54 20.06
N GLN A 23 -18.26 15.73 20.64
CA GLN A 23 -19.40 16.38 21.28
C GLN A 23 -20.47 16.53 20.19
N LEU A 24 -21.68 15.99 20.41
CA LEU A 24 -22.86 16.24 19.57
C LEU A 24 -23.12 17.75 19.34
N MET A 25 -22.49 18.62 20.15
CA MET A 25 -22.47 20.07 20.02
C MET A 25 -21.66 20.61 18.83
N GLY A 26 -20.83 19.81 18.14
CA GLY A 26 -19.99 20.32 17.04
C GLY A 26 -20.79 20.89 15.86
N PHE A 27 -21.93 20.28 15.52
CA PHE A 27 -22.79 20.78 14.44
C PHE A 27 -23.49 22.10 14.81
N VAL A 28 -23.95 22.23 16.05
CA VAL A 28 -24.57 23.46 16.56
C VAL A 28 -23.53 24.57 16.71
N ARG A 29 -22.29 24.23 17.06
CA ARG A 29 -21.18 25.17 17.25
C ARG A 29 -20.63 25.71 15.92
N ASN A 30 -20.60 24.86 14.89
CA ASN A 30 -20.26 25.24 13.50
C ASN A 30 -21.32 26.20 12.91
N ALA A 31 -22.61 25.95 13.19
CA ALA A 31 -23.70 26.86 12.82
C ALA A 31 -23.70 28.21 13.59
N LEU A 32 -23.07 28.26 14.77
CA LEU A 32 -22.98 29.45 15.63
C LEU A 32 -21.63 30.19 15.53
N GLY A 33 -20.69 29.73 14.69
CA GLY A 33 -19.39 30.39 14.50
C GLY A 33 -18.50 30.43 15.74
N LEU A 34 -18.63 29.44 16.64
CA LEU A 34 -17.96 29.39 17.95
C LEU A 34 -16.74 28.46 17.99
N ASP A 35 -16.15 28.17 16.84
CA ASP A 35 -14.89 27.44 16.78
C ASP A 35 -13.73 28.38 17.12
N PRO A 36 -12.76 27.93 17.96
CA PRO A 36 -11.54 28.69 18.15
C PRO A 36 -10.88 28.92 16.78
N PRO A 37 -10.21 30.06 16.57
CA PRO A 37 -9.49 30.29 15.32
C PRO A 37 -8.55 29.11 15.05
N PRO A 38 -8.41 28.68 13.78
CA PRO A 38 -7.55 27.56 13.42
C PRO A 38 -6.18 27.81 14.02
N SER A 39 -5.64 26.80 14.69
CA SER A 39 -4.33 26.93 15.30
C SER A 39 -3.31 27.29 14.20
N PRO A 40 -2.32 28.16 14.47
CA PRO A 40 -1.33 28.54 13.44
C PRO A 40 -0.54 27.33 12.88
N ASP A 41 -0.60 26.19 13.59
CA ASP A 41 0.02 24.92 13.20
C ASP A 41 -0.84 24.07 12.26
N GLU A 42 -2.12 24.40 12.09
CA GLU A 42 -3.00 23.69 11.14
C GLU A 42 -2.52 23.88 9.70
N PRO A 43 -2.46 22.78 8.92
CA PRO A 43 -1.96 22.85 7.56
C PRO A 43 -2.98 23.54 6.66
N THR A 44 -2.59 24.70 6.15
CA THR A 44 -3.30 25.41 5.08
C THR A 44 -2.41 25.50 3.84
N GLU A 45 -3.03 25.66 2.67
CA GLU A 45 -2.27 25.79 1.42
C GLU A 45 -1.26 26.94 1.46
N GLN A 46 -1.60 28.06 2.12
CA GLN A 46 -0.76 29.25 2.20
C GLN A 46 0.45 29.04 3.11
N ASN A 47 0.25 28.36 4.25
CA ASN A 47 1.32 28.09 5.23
C ASN A 47 2.29 26.99 4.77
N ARG A 48 1.86 26.08 3.89
CA ARG A 48 2.68 24.94 3.43
C ARG A 48 3.26 25.12 2.04
N PHE A 49 2.92 26.19 1.34
CA PHE A 49 3.46 26.45 0.02
C PHE A 49 4.82 27.14 0.09
N HIS A 50 5.88 26.41 -0.24
CA HIS A 50 7.20 26.97 -0.52
C HIS A 50 7.73 26.41 -1.85
N PRO A 51 8.35 27.24 -2.71
CA PRO A 51 9.06 26.74 -3.87
C PRO A 51 10.16 25.77 -3.44
N TRP A 52 10.32 24.64 -4.12
CA TRP A 52 11.25 23.58 -3.69
C TRP A 52 12.69 24.06 -3.61
N ASP A 53 13.11 24.97 -4.50
CA ASP A 53 14.44 25.56 -4.49
C ASP A 53 14.75 26.37 -3.22
N GLN A 54 13.72 26.95 -2.61
CA GLN A 54 13.80 27.80 -1.42
C GLN A 54 13.14 27.14 -0.20
N SER A 55 12.88 25.82 -0.29
CA SER A 55 12.22 25.08 0.76
C SER A 55 13.06 25.09 2.04
N PRO A 56 12.43 25.23 3.23
CA PRO A 56 13.12 25.05 4.50
C PRO A 56 13.69 23.61 4.67
N ALA A 57 13.12 22.62 3.97
CA ALA A 57 13.60 21.25 4.02
C ALA A 57 14.75 21.00 3.04
N VAL A 58 15.86 20.44 3.53
CA VAL A 58 17.03 20.09 2.71
C VAL A 58 16.67 19.05 1.65
N ASP A 59 15.96 17.99 2.02
CA ASP A 59 15.57 16.90 1.13
C ASP A 59 14.81 17.38 -0.11
N LEU A 60 13.95 18.40 0.03
CA LEU A 60 13.15 18.95 -1.08
C LEU A 60 14.01 19.79 -2.02
N ARG A 61 15.01 20.50 -1.50
CA ARG A 61 16.00 21.21 -2.31
C ARG A 61 16.87 20.24 -3.10
N GLU A 62 17.30 19.14 -2.46
CA GLU A 62 18.04 18.07 -3.14
C GLU A 62 17.20 17.38 -4.21
N ARG A 63 15.93 17.10 -3.92
CA ARG A 63 15.00 16.54 -4.90
C ARG A 63 14.78 17.47 -6.09
N ALA A 64 14.62 18.77 -5.84
CA ALA A 64 14.57 19.76 -6.92
C ALA A 64 15.85 19.80 -7.75
N ALA A 65 17.02 19.71 -7.11
CA ALA A 65 18.30 19.63 -7.83
C ALA A 65 18.37 18.37 -8.70
N ARG A 66 17.94 17.20 -8.19
CA ARG A 66 17.86 15.96 -8.96
C ARG A 66 16.93 16.11 -10.18
N ILE A 67 15.75 16.67 -10.01
CA ILE A 67 14.80 16.92 -11.12
C ILE A 67 15.45 17.81 -12.20
N LYS A 68 16.14 18.89 -11.79
CA LYS A 68 16.85 19.77 -12.73
C LYS A 68 17.93 19.06 -13.55
N THR A 69 18.54 18.01 -12.99
CA THR A 69 19.57 17.21 -13.69
C THR A 69 19.01 16.09 -14.56
N LEU A 70 17.94 15.42 -14.12
CA LEU A 70 17.39 14.23 -14.76
C LEU A 70 16.33 14.57 -15.81
N ALA A 71 15.43 15.49 -15.46
CA ALA A 71 14.24 15.76 -16.25
C ALA A 71 14.51 16.78 -17.38
N LYS A 72 13.80 16.59 -18.49
CA LYS A 72 13.87 17.45 -19.67
C LYS A 72 12.57 18.24 -19.80
N CYS A 73 12.69 19.50 -20.21
CA CYS A 73 11.54 20.35 -20.47
C CYS A 73 10.71 19.77 -21.64
N PRO A 74 9.37 19.68 -21.52
CA PRO A 74 8.52 19.12 -22.57
C PRO A 74 8.55 19.93 -23.88
N VAL A 75 8.74 21.25 -23.80
CA VAL A 75 8.75 22.15 -24.96
C VAL A 75 10.12 22.23 -25.62
N THR A 76 11.18 22.40 -24.81
CA THR A 76 12.53 22.71 -25.33
C THR A 76 13.48 21.52 -25.34
N HIS A 77 13.11 20.41 -24.68
CA HIS A 77 13.95 19.23 -24.43
C HIS A 77 15.30 19.51 -23.73
N LYS A 78 15.49 20.72 -23.22
CA LYS A 78 16.64 21.15 -22.42
C LYS A 78 16.44 20.80 -20.94
N PRO A 79 17.51 20.73 -20.13
CA PRO A 79 17.42 20.51 -18.69
C PRO A 79 16.54 21.55 -18.01
N ILE A 80 15.76 21.12 -17.01
CA ILE A 80 14.88 22.02 -16.25
C ILE A 80 15.72 22.99 -15.42
N GLN A 81 15.39 24.28 -15.47
CA GLN A 81 16.06 25.32 -14.67
C GLN A 81 15.06 26.30 -14.03
N TYR A 82 13.84 26.37 -14.56
CA TYR A 82 12.78 27.26 -14.12
C TYR A 82 11.75 26.56 -13.24
N THR A 83 11.51 27.17 -12.08
CA THR A 83 10.52 26.72 -11.09
C THR A 83 9.20 27.42 -11.32
N CYS A 84 8.13 26.64 -11.49
CA CYS A 84 6.80 27.17 -11.75
C CYS A 84 6.31 27.98 -10.53
N PRO A 85 5.91 29.25 -10.71
CA PRO A 85 5.50 30.10 -9.61
C PRO A 85 4.19 29.65 -8.95
N ILE A 86 3.35 28.89 -9.67
CA ILE A 86 2.05 28.43 -9.17
C ILE A 86 2.19 27.12 -8.37
N SER A 87 2.95 26.15 -8.90
CA SER A 87 3.14 24.86 -8.22
C SER A 87 4.31 24.85 -7.24
N GLY A 88 5.29 25.74 -7.42
CA GLY A 88 6.52 25.77 -6.64
C GLY A 88 7.50 24.65 -6.99
N ILE A 89 7.28 23.90 -8.08
CA ILE A 89 8.10 22.76 -8.51
C ILE A 89 8.86 23.12 -9.81
N PRO A 90 10.13 22.67 -9.97
CA PRO A 90 10.87 22.79 -11.23
C PRO A 90 10.19 21.99 -12.34
N THR A 91 9.75 22.65 -13.42
CA THR A 91 9.01 21.99 -14.51
C THR A 91 9.50 22.34 -15.91
N HIS A 92 10.12 23.50 -16.11
CA HIS A 92 10.51 23.99 -17.43
C HIS A 92 11.96 24.48 -17.46
N HIS A 93 12.52 24.66 -18.66
CA HIS A 93 13.85 25.23 -18.82
C HIS A 93 13.87 26.73 -18.50
N SER A 94 12.99 27.52 -19.13
CA SER A 94 12.90 28.96 -18.96
C SER A 94 11.46 29.41 -18.72
N ARG A 95 11.29 30.68 -18.31
CA ARG A 95 9.98 31.31 -18.19
C ARG A 95 9.23 31.32 -19.54
N GLU A 96 9.92 31.62 -20.63
CA GLU A 96 9.35 31.61 -21.98
C GLU A 96 8.81 30.23 -22.35
N ALA A 97 9.57 29.17 -22.05
CA ALA A 97 9.13 27.80 -22.30
C ALA A 97 7.88 27.42 -21.49
N TRP A 98 7.78 27.93 -20.25
CA TRP A 98 6.59 27.75 -19.41
C TRP A 98 5.38 28.50 -19.95
N GLU A 99 5.55 29.73 -20.48
CA GLU A 99 4.45 30.50 -21.07
C GLU A 99 3.97 29.91 -22.42
N GLN A 100 4.88 29.26 -23.16
CA GLN A 100 4.58 28.60 -24.43
C GLN A 100 3.86 27.25 -24.28
N ASP A 101 3.95 26.59 -23.12
CA ASP A 101 3.35 25.28 -22.88
C ASP A 101 1.82 25.36 -22.68
N LYS A 102 1.10 25.36 -23.80
CA LYS A 102 -0.37 25.38 -23.81
C LYS A 102 -0.99 24.15 -23.15
N GLU A 103 -0.35 22.98 -23.25
CA GLU A 103 -0.89 21.75 -22.67
C GLU A 103 -0.85 21.81 -21.15
N TYR A 104 0.27 22.25 -20.58
CA TYR A 104 0.44 22.42 -19.14
C TYR A 104 -0.58 23.37 -18.53
N HIS A 105 -0.85 24.49 -19.21
CA HIS A 105 -1.84 25.47 -18.75
C HIS A 105 -3.28 25.00 -18.95
N ALA A 106 -3.59 24.36 -20.09
CA ALA A 106 -4.93 23.87 -20.39
C ALA A 106 -5.36 22.71 -19.48
N SER A 107 -4.43 21.78 -19.20
CA SER A 107 -4.67 20.62 -18.33
C SER A 107 -4.65 20.97 -16.83
N LYS A 108 -4.25 22.20 -16.48
CA LYS A 108 -4.08 22.67 -15.10
C LYS A 108 -3.23 21.74 -14.23
N LYS A 109 -2.23 21.06 -14.81
CA LYS A 109 -1.30 20.17 -14.08
C LYS A 109 -0.61 20.87 -12.92
N TYR A 110 -0.42 22.20 -13.00
CA TYR A 110 0.11 23.00 -11.91
C TYR A 110 -0.69 22.91 -10.61
N GLU A 111 -2.02 22.68 -10.65
CA GLU A 111 -2.84 22.52 -9.43
C GLU A 111 -2.51 21.22 -8.71
N ILE A 112 -2.35 20.11 -9.45
CA ILE A 112 -1.95 18.81 -8.90
C ILE A 112 -0.52 18.92 -8.34
N LEU A 113 0.40 19.54 -9.08
CA LEU A 113 1.77 19.75 -8.62
C LEU A 113 1.84 20.65 -7.39
N LYS A 114 0.96 21.65 -7.27
CA LYS A 114 0.81 22.44 -6.05
C LYS A 114 0.40 21.54 -4.88
N LYS A 115 -0.52 20.60 -5.08
CA LYS A 115 -0.89 19.60 -4.06
C LYS A 115 0.28 18.71 -3.64
N VAL A 116 1.08 18.23 -4.59
CA VAL A 116 2.32 17.49 -4.29
C VAL A 116 3.23 18.33 -3.38
N ASN A 117 3.42 19.60 -3.76
CA ASN A 117 4.28 20.51 -3.02
C ASN A 117 3.84 20.71 -1.56
N ILE A 118 2.57 21.07 -1.34
CA ILE A 118 2.04 21.34 0.00
C ILE A 118 2.02 20.07 0.87
N TYR A 119 1.74 18.89 0.30
CA TYR A 119 1.74 17.63 1.05
C TYR A 119 3.15 17.21 1.49
N GLU A 120 4.16 17.41 0.64
CA GLU A 120 5.55 17.13 1.00
C GLU A 120 6.06 18.07 2.10
N HIS A 121 5.67 19.35 2.07
CA HIS A 121 5.99 20.31 3.12
C HIS A 121 5.25 20.02 4.42
N ASP A 122 3.99 19.59 4.35
CA ASP A 122 3.22 19.21 5.54
C ASP A 122 3.89 18.07 6.30
N LEU A 123 4.30 17.00 5.60
CA LEU A 123 5.00 15.86 6.21
C LEU A 123 6.34 16.23 6.86
N ARG A 124 6.98 17.32 6.39
CA ARG A 124 8.27 17.81 6.93
C ARG A 124 8.12 19.02 7.85
N SER A 125 6.90 19.49 8.09
CA SER A 125 6.64 20.65 8.94
C SER A 125 6.94 20.39 10.42
N GLY A 126 6.98 19.13 10.84
CA GLY A 126 7.17 18.74 12.24
C GLY A 126 5.94 18.97 13.12
N ARG A 127 4.77 19.28 12.53
CA ARG A 127 3.51 19.39 13.26
C ARG A 127 3.16 18.07 13.96
N PRO A 128 2.33 18.09 15.01
CA PRO A 128 1.75 16.86 15.52
C PRO A 128 0.88 16.20 14.44
N PHE A 129 0.99 14.88 14.31
CA PHE A 129 0.17 14.05 13.43
C PHE A 129 -0.80 13.19 14.24
N PRO A 130 -1.86 13.75 14.86
CA PRO A 130 -2.86 12.98 15.58
C PRO A 130 -3.55 11.93 14.69
N GLU A 131 -3.55 12.13 13.37
CA GLU A 131 -4.13 11.21 12.39
C GLU A 131 -3.37 9.87 12.28
N PHE A 132 -2.15 9.76 12.81
CA PHE A 132 -1.40 8.50 12.90
C PHE A 132 -1.72 7.67 14.14
N ASP A 133 -2.56 8.18 15.06
CA ASP A 133 -3.08 7.36 16.15
C ASP A 133 -4.20 6.45 15.64
N PHE A 134 -3.82 5.22 15.30
CA PHE A 134 -4.73 4.27 14.68
C PHE A 134 -5.59 3.52 15.70
N PRO A 135 -6.88 3.29 15.40
CA PRO A 135 -7.77 2.55 16.28
C PRO A 135 -7.32 1.10 16.41
N ARG A 136 -7.56 0.53 17.59
CA ARG A 136 -7.28 -0.88 17.91
C ARG A 136 -8.43 -1.78 17.44
N ASP A 137 -8.61 -2.90 18.12
CA ASP A 137 -9.70 -3.82 17.88
C ASP A 137 -11.08 -3.16 18.12
N GLN A 138 -12.09 -3.66 17.42
CA GLN A 138 -13.47 -3.22 17.55
C GLN A 138 -14.32 -4.32 18.19
N GLY A 139 -15.29 -3.89 19.00
CA GLY A 139 -16.27 -4.82 19.56
C GLY A 139 -17.06 -5.53 18.45
N PRO A 140 -17.54 -6.75 18.71
CA PRO A 140 -18.20 -7.60 17.70
C PRO A 140 -19.47 -6.99 17.10
N ASP A 141 -20.10 -6.04 17.81
CA ASP A 141 -21.33 -5.37 17.38
C ASP A 141 -21.11 -4.28 16.32
N ARG A 142 -19.86 -3.86 16.07
CA ARG A 142 -19.55 -2.81 15.10
C ARG A 142 -19.12 -3.42 13.77
N THR A 143 -19.85 -3.09 12.71
CA THR A 143 -19.52 -3.52 11.34
C THR A 143 -18.74 -2.44 10.61
N VAL A 144 -17.72 -2.86 9.85
CA VAL A 144 -16.89 -1.99 9.04
C VAL A 144 -17.54 -1.79 7.67
N ASN A 145 -17.63 -0.54 7.23
CA ASN A 145 -18.11 -0.20 5.89
C ASN A 145 -16.91 0.10 4.97
N LEU A 146 -16.78 -0.63 3.86
CA LEU A 146 -15.67 -0.53 2.92
C LEU A 146 -16.03 0.17 1.60
N THR A 147 -17.12 0.95 1.56
CA THR A 147 -17.59 1.58 0.32
C THR A 147 -16.66 2.71 -0.16
N ASN A 148 -16.09 3.49 0.76
CA ASN A 148 -15.14 4.57 0.50
C ASN A 148 -14.23 4.80 1.72
N TRP A 149 -13.21 5.64 1.57
CA TRP A 149 -12.31 6.01 2.67
C TRP A 149 -13.06 6.64 3.85
N ASP A 150 -13.99 7.57 3.61
CA ASP A 150 -14.66 8.31 4.69
C ASP A 150 -15.49 7.41 5.60
N LEU A 151 -16.31 6.52 5.02
CA LEU A 151 -17.12 5.57 5.78
C LEU A 151 -16.25 4.53 6.47
N PHE A 152 -15.15 4.11 5.84
CA PHE A 152 -14.18 3.21 6.46
C PHE A 152 -13.56 3.85 7.70
N LEU A 153 -13.00 5.05 7.56
CA LEU A 153 -12.36 5.79 8.65
C LEU A 153 -13.35 6.07 9.79
N TYR A 154 -14.58 6.45 9.45
CA TYR A 154 -15.65 6.68 10.42
C TYR A 154 -16.05 5.40 11.16
N THR A 155 -16.38 4.33 10.44
CA THR A 155 -16.80 3.06 11.07
C THR A 155 -15.68 2.44 11.88
N ARG A 156 -14.41 2.59 11.45
CA ARG A 156 -13.23 2.17 12.20
C ARG A 156 -12.86 3.07 13.38
N SER A 157 -13.56 4.18 13.59
CA SER A 157 -13.29 5.15 14.67
C SER A 157 -11.87 5.75 14.61
N PHE A 158 -11.38 6.03 13.41
CA PHE A 158 -10.15 6.81 13.22
C PHE A 158 -10.35 8.26 13.71
N TYR A 159 -9.24 8.98 13.86
CA TYR A 159 -9.26 10.42 14.06
C TYR A 159 -10.08 11.11 12.95
N SER A 160 -10.81 12.18 13.30
CA SER A 160 -11.59 12.95 12.33
C SER A 160 -10.65 13.65 11.36
N MET A 161 -10.59 13.17 10.12
CA MET A 161 -9.78 13.79 9.08
C MET A 161 -10.68 14.77 8.32
N ASP A 162 -10.61 16.03 8.70
CA ASP A 162 -11.47 17.08 8.13
C ASP A 162 -10.76 17.79 6.95
N THR A 163 -9.44 17.65 6.84
CA THR A 163 -8.62 18.28 5.79
C THR A 163 -8.03 17.26 4.80
N GLU A 164 -7.83 17.69 3.55
CA GLU A 164 -7.17 16.85 2.54
C GLU A 164 -5.74 16.43 2.94
N PHE A 165 -5.05 17.26 3.73
CA PHE A 165 -3.70 17.00 4.24
C PHE A 165 -3.63 15.74 5.11
N GLN A 166 -4.53 15.65 6.10
CA GLN A 166 -4.61 14.51 7.00
C GLN A 166 -4.94 13.22 6.24
N LEU A 167 -5.89 13.30 5.30
CA LEU A 167 -6.29 12.16 4.47
C LEU A 167 -5.13 11.70 3.57
N ALA A 168 -4.41 12.62 2.93
CA ALA A 168 -3.27 12.31 2.08
C ALA A 168 -2.16 11.58 2.85
N ALA A 169 -1.82 12.06 4.05
CA ALA A 169 -0.79 11.46 4.89
C ALA A 169 -1.15 10.02 5.32
N VAL A 170 -2.38 9.81 5.78
CA VAL A 170 -2.80 8.51 6.31
C VAL A 170 -3.07 7.48 5.21
N THR A 171 -3.76 7.88 4.14
CA THR A 171 -4.13 6.95 3.06
C THR A 171 -2.91 6.43 2.31
N LYS A 172 -1.80 7.19 2.21
CA LYS A 172 -0.54 6.67 1.63
C LYS A 172 -0.09 5.39 2.34
N MET A 173 -0.04 5.39 3.68
CA MET A 173 0.39 4.23 4.46
C MET A 173 -0.67 3.13 4.50
N LEU A 174 -1.94 3.49 4.72
CA LEU A 174 -3.03 2.51 4.84
C LEU A 174 -3.39 1.86 3.50
N SER A 175 -3.06 2.47 2.37
CA SER A 175 -3.44 1.95 1.05
C SER A 175 -2.99 0.50 0.86
N TYR A 176 -1.83 0.09 1.36
CA TYR A 176 -1.34 -1.28 1.22
C TYR A 176 -2.19 -2.32 2.00
N PRO A 177 -2.26 -2.27 3.35
CA PRO A 177 -3.06 -3.25 4.10
C PRO A 177 -4.55 -3.16 3.80
N ILE A 178 -5.09 -1.96 3.57
CA ILE A 178 -6.54 -1.79 3.35
C ILE A 178 -6.93 -2.20 1.93
N THR A 179 -6.08 -2.05 0.93
CA THR A 179 -6.34 -2.63 -0.40
C THR A 179 -6.49 -4.16 -0.29
N ILE A 180 -5.55 -4.83 0.38
CA ILE A 180 -5.63 -6.28 0.64
C ILE A 180 -6.94 -6.62 1.39
N GLY A 181 -7.20 -5.91 2.49
CA GLY A 181 -8.41 -6.10 3.29
C GLY A 181 -9.69 -5.92 2.46
N SER A 182 -9.76 -4.89 1.64
CA SER A 182 -10.93 -4.57 0.81
C SER A 182 -11.27 -5.63 -0.23
N VAL A 183 -10.25 -6.30 -0.79
CA VAL A 183 -10.44 -7.39 -1.75
C VAL A 183 -10.95 -8.64 -1.03
N LEU A 184 -10.32 -8.99 0.10
CA LEU A 184 -10.58 -10.21 0.84
C LEU A 184 -11.88 -10.16 1.65
N HIS A 185 -12.26 -8.99 2.18
CA HIS A 185 -13.39 -8.84 3.09
C HIS A 185 -14.73 -9.22 2.45
N GLN A 186 -15.66 -9.76 3.26
CA GLN A 186 -16.99 -10.19 2.79
C GLN A 186 -17.81 -9.04 2.20
N PHE A 187 -17.69 -7.83 2.76
CA PHE A 187 -18.33 -6.60 2.28
C PHE A 187 -17.41 -5.78 1.36
N SER A 188 -16.65 -6.47 0.51
CA SER A 188 -15.79 -5.83 -0.48
C SER A 188 -16.60 -4.83 -1.34
N PRO A 189 -16.03 -3.65 -1.67
CA PRO A 189 -16.71 -2.69 -2.56
C PRO A 189 -16.78 -3.18 -4.01
N TYR A 190 -16.04 -4.24 -4.35
CA TYR A 190 -15.96 -4.76 -5.71
C TYR A 190 -17.09 -5.77 -5.96
N SER A 191 -17.99 -5.41 -6.88
CA SER A 191 -19.14 -6.24 -7.28
C SER A 191 -18.80 -7.22 -8.42
N LEU A 192 -19.67 -8.21 -8.64
CA LEU A 192 -19.59 -9.15 -9.76
C LEU A 192 -19.94 -8.49 -11.10
N ASN A 193 -19.26 -8.90 -12.17
CA ASN A 193 -19.59 -8.55 -13.56
C ASN A 193 -21.04 -8.99 -13.91
N PRO A 194 -21.85 -8.17 -14.60
CA PRO A 194 -21.50 -6.96 -15.36
C PRO A 194 -21.52 -5.65 -14.58
N LYS A 195 -22.02 -5.63 -13.35
CA LYS A 195 -22.11 -4.39 -12.56
C LYS A 195 -20.79 -4.00 -11.91
N GLY A 196 -19.85 -4.93 -11.76
CA GLY A 196 -18.54 -4.68 -11.17
C GLY A 196 -17.39 -5.40 -11.88
N PRO A 197 -16.16 -5.24 -11.35
CA PRO A 197 -14.92 -5.67 -12.01
C PRO A 197 -14.59 -7.15 -11.81
N ILE A 198 -15.20 -7.83 -10.82
CA ILE A 198 -14.88 -9.22 -10.49
C ILE A 198 -15.48 -10.15 -11.54
N THR A 199 -14.65 -11.04 -12.10
CA THR A 199 -15.09 -12.08 -13.05
C THR A 199 -15.65 -13.29 -12.32
N LEU A 200 -16.27 -14.23 -13.06
CA LEU A 200 -16.76 -15.48 -12.47
C LEU A 200 -15.63 -16.33 -11.85
N GLU A 201 -14.44 -16.33 -12.46
CA GLU A 201 -13.26 -16.99 -11.91
C GLU A 201 -12.68 -16.24 -10.69
N GLY A 202 -12.79 -14.90 -10.71
CA GLY A 202 -12.56 -14.03 -9.55
C GLY A 202 -13.41 -14.42 -8.35
N LEU A 203 -14.71 -14.57 -8.57
CA LEU A 203 -15.66 -14.95 -7.54
C LEU A 203 -15.32 -16.32 -6.92
N LYS A 204 -14.98 -17.32 -7.73
CA LYS A 204 -14.58 -18.65 -7.24
C LYS A 204 -13.34 -18.58 -6.34
N SER A 205 -12.34 -17.80 -6.75
CA SER A 205 -11.07 -17.66 -6.01
C SER A 205 -11.28 -16.89 -4.70
N LEU A 206 -12.04 -15.78 -4.74
CA LEU A 206 -12.38 -15.00 -3.56
C LEU A 206 -13.30 -15.76 -2.60
N ALA A 207 -14.24 -16.57 -3.11
CA ALA A 207 -15.08 -17.41 -2.29
C ALA A 207 -14.27 -18.47 -1.53
N ALA A 208 -13.25 -19.07 -2.18
CA ALA A 208 -12.34 -20.00 -1.54
C ALA A 208 -11.54 -19.34 -0.39
N LEU A 209 -10.99 -18.14 -0.62
CA LEU A 209 -10.27 -17.39 0.41
C LEU A 209 -11.20 -16.96 1.56
N ARG A 210 -12.38 -16.44 1.24
CA ARG A 210 -13.39 -16.01 2.22
C ARG A 210 -13.93 -17.18 3.04
N TYR A 211 -13.97 -18.38 2.47
CA TYR A 211 -14.37 -19.57 3.18
C TYR A 211 -13.49 -19.81 4.41
N THR A 212 -12.17 -19.63 4.25
CA THR A 212 -11.19 -19.78 5.33
C THR A 212 -11.15 -18.57 6.27
N LEU A 213 -11.32 -17.35 5.75
CA LEU A 213 -11.29 -16.11 6.56
C LEU A 213 -12.42 -16.00 7.58
N TYR A 214 -13.58 -16.62 7.30
CA TYR A 214 -14.78 -16.52 8.14
C TYR A 214 -15.26 -17.90 8.65
N PRO A 215 -14.47 -18.59 9.50
CA PRO A 215 -14.74 -19.98 9.88
C PRO A 215 -15.99 -20.14 10.76
N LEU A 216 -16.40 -19.12 11.53
CA LEU A 216 -17.62 -19.22 12.35
C LEU A 216 -18.92 -19.16 11.53
N GLN A 217 -18.91 -18.43 10.42
CA GLN A 217 -20.02 -18.43 9.48
C GLN A 217 -20.09 -19.78 8.74
N ASN A 218 -18.93 -20.37 8.49
CA ASN A 218 -18.79 -21.63 7.77
C ASN A 218 -18.60 -22.81 8.74
N ARG A 219 -19.70 -23.28 9.34
CA ARG A 219 -19.72 -24.42 10.28
C ARG A 219 -19.07 -25.71 9.75
N ALA A 220 -18.89 -25.83 8.43
CA ALA A 220 -18.25 -26.95 7.75
C ALA A 220 -16.71 -26.91 7.75
N VAL A 221 -16.07 -25.82 8.18
CA VAL A 221 -14.60 -25.71 8.20
C VAL A 221 -14.04 -26.61 9.30
N THR A 222 -13.19 -27.57 8.92
CA THR A 222 -12.52 -28.52 9.83
C THR A 222 -11.61 -27.77 10.82
N THR A 223 -11.52 -28.24 12.07
CA THR A 223 -10.71 -27.62 13.15
C THR A 223 -9.25 -27.40 12.77
N THR A 224 -8.68 -28.24 11.90
CA THR A 224 -7.30 -28.13 11.39
C THR A 224 -7.11 -26.94 10.45
N ALA A 225 -8.08 -26.65 9.58
CA ALA A 225 -8.05 -25.49 8.70
C ALA A 225 -8.27 -24.17 9.46
N LYS A 226 -8.92 -24.21 10.63
CA LYS A 226 -9.11 -23.05 11.53
C LYS A 226 -7.81 -22.55 12.17
N ASN A 227 -6.81 -23.42 12.33
CA ASN A 227 -5.58 -23.08 13.05
C ASN A 227 -4.41 -22.69 12.14
N LYS A 228 -4.52 -22.91 10.83
CA LYS A 228 -3.46 -22.55 9.89
C LYS A 228 -3.58 -21.07 9.52
N PRO A 229 -2.49 -20.28 9.65
CA PRO A 229 -2.53 -18.87 9.27
C PRO A 229 -2.72 -18.70 7.76
N MET A 230 -3.35 -17.59 7.38
CA MET A 230 -3.45 -17.18 5.98
C MET A 230 -2.12 -16.53 5.59
N ARG A 231 -1.50 -17.01 4.51
CA ARG A 231 -0.23 -16.49 4.00
C ARG A 231 -0.51 -15.46 2.92
N ILE A 232 -0.01 -14.24 3.12
CA ILE A 232 -0.10 -13.15 2.17
C ILE A 232 1.30 -12.89 1.65
N PHE A 233 1.51 -13.14 0.36
CA PHE A 233 2.78 -12.96 -0.32
C PHE A 233 2.80 -11.61 -1.02
N ILE A 234 3.69 -10.73 -0.61
CA ILE A 234 3.90 -9.41 -1.23
C ILE A 234 5.18 -9.48 -2.03
N LEU A 235 5.05 -9.46 -3.35
CA LEU A 235 6.14 -9.60 -4.31
C LEU A 235 6.74 -8.24 -4.65
N GLY A 236 8.07 -8.18 -4.77
CA GLY A 236 8.78 -6.95 -5.09
C GLY A 236 8.63 -5.90 -3.98
N ALA A 237 8.49 -6.34 -2.73
CA ALA A 237 8.20 -5.45 -1.62
C ALA A 237 9.34 -4.46 -1.37
N ARG A 238 9.01 -3.16 -1.30
CA ARG A 238 9.92 -2.06 -0.98
C ARG A 238 9.31 -1.22 0.14
N ALA A 239 8.50 -0.22 -0.22
CA ALA A 239 7.85 0.68 0.73
C ALA A 239 6.92 -0.09 1.70
N GLU A 240 6.29 -1.15 1.21
CA GLU A 240 5.36 -2.02 1.94
C GLU A 240 6.04 -2.70 3.14
N ALA A 241 7.29 -3.13 2.93
CA ALA A 241 8.09 -3.86 3.92
C ALA A 241 8.64 -2.92 5.01
N GLN A 242 8.77 -1.62 4.71
CA GLN A 242 9.23 -0.59 5.63
C GLN A 242 8.12 -0.01 6.52
N LEU A 243 6.86 -0.32 6.23
CA LEU A 243 5.74 0.17 7.03
C LEU A 243 5.80 -0.39 8.46
N PRO A 244 5.49 0.44 9.48
CA PRO A 244 5.40 -0.04 10.85
C PRO A 244 4.36 -1.15 11.03
N GLY A 245 4.61 -2.08 11.95
CA GLY A 245 3.71 -3.21 12.21
C GLY A 245 2.30 -2.78 12.65
N HIS A 246 2.14 -1.65 13.31
CA HIS A 246 0.82 -1.14 13.72
C HIS A 246 -0.05 -0.69 12.52
N VAL A 247 0.56 -0.33 11.38
CA VAL A 247 -0.15 -0.04 10.12
C VAL A 247 -0.74 -1.33 9.56
N TRP A 248 0.09 -2.37 9.46
CA TRP A 248 -0.33 -3.71 9.02
C TRP A 248 -1.35 -4.36 9.96
N LYS A 249 -1.30 -4.06 11.25
CA LYS A 249 -2.32 -4.49 12.20
C LYS A 249 -3.73 -3.99 11.85
N GLN A 250 -3.88 -2.92 11.08
CA GLN A 250 -5.19 -2.51 10.58
C GLN A 250 -5.84 -3.57 9.68
N LEU A 251 -5.04 -4.36 8.95
CA LEU A 251 -5.56 -5.54 8.23
C LEU A 251 -6.04 -6.62 9.20
N GLN A 252 -5.27 -6.92 10.25
CA GLN A 252 -5.65 -7.90 11.28
C GLN A 252 -6.97 -7.54 11.95
N PHE A 253 -7.20 -6.26 12.26
CA PHE A 253 -8.43 -5.82 12.91
C PHE A 253 -9.69 -5.96 12.03
N LEU A 254 -9.54 -6.16 10.71
CA LEU A 254 -10.66 -6.52 9.84
C LEU A 254 -11.05 -7.99 9.92
N PHE A 255 -10.15 -8.84 10.42
CA PHE A 255 -10.33 -10.29 10.54
C PHE A 255 -9.89 -10.78 11.92
N PRO A 256 -10.65 -10.49 12.98
CA PRO A 256 -10.25 -10.79 14.37
C PRO A 256 -10.06 -12.28 14.68
N GLN A 257 -10.61 -13.18 13.83
CA GLN A 257 -10.60 -14.63 14.06
C GLN A 257 -9.45 -15.36 13.36
N GLN A 258 -8.73 -14.69 12.46
CA GLN A 258 -7.72 -15.31 11.60
C GLN A 258 -6.32 -14.82 11.94
N ASN A 259 -5.34 -15.71 11.88
CA ASN A 259 -3.93 -15.33 11.99
C ASN A 259 -3.35 -15.09 10.59
N PHE A 260 -2.48 -14.08 10.45
CA PHE A 260 -1.81 -13.73 9.20
C PHE A 260 -0.30 -13.92 9.27
N GLU A 261 0.24 -14.47 8.19
CA GLU A 261 1.66 -14.51 7.91
C GLU A 261 1.90 -13.68 6.64
N ILE A 262 2.61 -12.55 6.78
CA ILE A 262 2.94 -11.68 5.65
C ILE A 262 4.37 -11.97 5.21
N HIS A 263 4.51 -12.44 3.99
CA HIS A 263 5.78 -12.75 3.35
C HIS A 263 6.15 -11.61 2.40
N PHE A 264 7.11 -10.78 2.80
CA PHE A 264 7.70 -9.77 1.94
C PHE A 264 8.81 -10.43 1.13
N ILE A 265 8.70 -10.41 -0.19
CA ILE A 265 9.63 -11.09 -1.11
C ILE A 265 10.30 -10.06 -2.02
N GLY A 266 11.62 -10.07 -2.05
CA GLY A 266 12.44 -9.30 -2.96
C GLY A 266 13.73 -8.78 -2.31
N PRO A 267 14.74 -8.44 -3.12
CA PRO A 267 16.05 -7.98 -2.63
C PRO A 267 16.01 -6.69 -1.82
N GLU A 268 14.99 -5.86 -2.04
CA GLU A 268 14.80 -4.58 -1.34
C GLU A 268 13.80 -4.67 -0.17
N SER A 269 13.42 -5.88 0.23
CA SER A 269 12.40 -6.09 1.27
C SER A 269 12.90 -5.79 2.68
N LEU A 270 14.20 -5.93 2.94
CA LEU A 270 14.80 -5.71 4.26
C LEU A 270 15.78 -4.53 4.22
N TYR A 271 15.38 -3.42 4.85
CA TYR A 271 16.18 -2.22 4.95
C TYR A 271 16.64 -1.99 6.39
N ASP A 272 17.95 -1.83 6.59
CA ASP A 272 18.52 -1.45 7.88
C ASP A 272 18.67 0.06 7.98
N ARG A 273 17.95 0.65 8.93
CA ARG A 273 17.95 2.10 9.17
C ARG A 273 19.23 2.61 9.80
N GLU A 274 19.98 1.75 10.50
CA GLU A 274 21.23 2.16 11.14
C GLU A 274 22.36 2.25 10.12
N ARG A 275 22.39 1.32 9.17
CA ARG A 275 23.40 1.26 8.10
C ARG A 275 23.00 2.00 6.84
N ASN A 276 21.72 2.39 6.70
CA ASN A 276 21.14 2.94 5.48
C ASN A 276 21.33 2.07 4.24
N GLU A 277 21.29 0.75 4.42
CA GLU A 277 21.55 -0.23 3.37
C GLU A 277 20.50 -1.35 3.38
N TYR A 278 20.24 -1.90 2.20
CA TYR A 278 19.42 -3.11 2.07
C TYR A 278 20.25 -4.33 2.43
N ILE A 279 19.77 -5.08 3.42
CA ILE A 279 20.43 -6.30 3.86
C ILE A 279 19.91 -7.46 3.02
N ARG A 280 20.83 -8.24 2.44
CA ARG A 280 20.52 -9.58 1.93
C ARG A 280 20.74 -10.57 3.07
N SER A 281 19.75 -11.41 3.36
CA SER A 281 19.91 -12.40 4.43
C SER A 281 21.01 -13.40 4.03
N ALA A 282 21.87 -13.72 4.99
CA ALA A 282 22.98 -14.63 4.76
C ALA A 282 22.45 -16.04 4.47
N THR A 283 23.17 -16.78 3.62
CA THR A 283 23.01 -18.23 3.51
C THR A 283 23.37 -18.87 4.85
N ALA A 284 22.62 -19.90 5.24
CA ALA A 284 22.71 -20.53 6.56
C ALA A 284 24.14 -20.86 7.01
N ASN A 285 25.06 -21.14 6.07
CA ASN A 285 26.40 -21.66 6.37
C ASN A 285 27.54 -21.08 5.51
N GLY A 286 27.37 -19.99 4.75
CA GLY A 286 28.45 -19.47 3.88
C GLY A 286 28.91 -20.42 2.76
N GLU A 287 28.29 -21.58 2.62
CA GLU A 287 28.56 -22.57 1.58
C GLU A 287 27.49 -22.46 0.49
N THR A 288 27.94 -22.17 -0.73
CA THR A 288 27.18 -22.40 -1.95
C THR A 288 26.84 -23.88 -2.07
N ALA A 289 25.55 -24.22 -2.02
CA ALA A 289 25.09 -25.57 -2.34
C ALA A 289 25.57 -25.96 -3.76
N ALA A 290 26.02 -27.20 -3.93
CA ALA A 290 26.59 -27.72 -5.17
C ALA A 290 25.65 -27.72 -6.40
N ASP A 291 24.37 -27.36 -6.19
CA ASP A 291 23.31 -27.31 -7.21
C ASP A 291 22.96 -25.87 -7.66
N GLY A 292 23.70 -24.85 -7.19
CA GLY A 292 23.50 -23.46 -7.60
C GLY A 292 22.27 -22.76 -7.00
N THR A 293 21.38 -23.48 -6.32
CA THR A 293 20.22 -22.95 -5.58
C THR A 293 20.61 -22.70 -4.12
N THR A 294 20.86 -21.45 -3.76
CA THR A 294 21.04 -21.03 -2.36
C THR A 294 19.82 -20.24 -1.92
N SER A 295 18.91 -20.87 -1.19
CA SER A 295 17.79 -20.15 -0.55
C SER A 295 18.30 -19.43 0.70
N SER A 296 18.15 -18.11 0.74
CA SER A 296 18.47 -17.30 1.91
C SER A 296 17.52 -17.60 3.07
N ILE A 297 18.01 -17.59 4.32
CA ILE A 297 17.14 -17.80 5.49
C ILE A 297 16.25 -16.55 5.63
N PRO A 298 14.92 -16.70 5.76
CA PRO A 298 14.05 -15.56 5.95
C PRO A 298 14.19 -14.96 7.35
N VAL A 299 14.28 -13.63 7.42
CA VAL A 299 14.26 -12.91 8.69
C VAL A 299 12.82 -12.84 9.19
N THR A 300 12.57 -13.39 10.38
CA THR A 300 11.22 -13.44 10.96
C THR A 300 11.06 -12.36 12.03
N LYS A 301 10.00 -11.55 11.90
CA LYS A 301 9.62 -10.53 12.90
C LYS A 301 8.20 -10.81 13.39
N ARG A 302 8.07 -11.20 14.66
CA ARG A 302 6.77 -11.38 15.31
C ARG A 302 6.29 -10.03 15.82
N ILE A 303 5.15 -9.56 15.31
CA ILE A 303 4.51 -8.34 15.84
C ILE A 303 3.70 -8.69 17.08
N ASP A 304 2.96 -9.79 17.01
CA ASP A 304 2.02 -10.23 18.04
C ASP A 304 1.74 -11.74 17.90
N GLU A 305 0.77 -12.28 18.62
CA GLU A 305 0.32 -13.67 18.47
C GLU A 305 -0.42 -13.92 17.15
N THR A 306 -1.16 -12.92 16.65
CA THR A 306 -2.01 -13.05 15.47
C THR A 306 -1.31 -12.73 14.15
N MET A 307 -0.16 -12.03 14.17
CA MET A 307 0.52 -11.57 12.96
C MET A 307 2.04 -11.71 13.03
N LYS A 308 2.62 -12.32 11.99
CA LYS A 308 4.06 -12.49 11.80
C LYS A 308 4.49 -12.00 10.43
N PHE A 309 5.69 -11.42 10.37
CA PHE A 309 6.35 -10.99 9.13
C PHE A 309 7.53 -11.90 8.82
N PHE A 310 7.66 -12.24 7.55
CA PHE A 310 8.79 -12.95 6.98
C PHE A 310 9.38 -12.11 5.87
N TYR A 311 10.67 -11.80 5.97
CA TYR A 311 11.41 -11.06 4.95
C TYR A 311 12.29 -12.04 4.17
N HIS A 312 12.02 -12.18 2.88
CA HIS A 312 12.74 -13.01 1.94
C HIS A 312 13.49 -12.09 0.98
N THR A 313 14.82 -12.12 1.03
CA THR A 313 15.65 -11.19 0.23
C THR A 313 15.96 -11.70 -1.18
N ASP A 314 15.55 -12.92 -1.51
CA ASP A 314 15.67 -13.47 -2.86
C ASP A 314 14.45 -13.15 -3.72
N TYR A 315 14.59 -13.36 -5.03
CA TYR A 315 13.48 -13.26 -5.96
C TYR A 315 12.51 -14.43 -5.82
N PHE A 316 11.24 -14.18 -6.13
CA PHE A 316 10.20 -15.20 -6.01
C PHE A 316 10.45 -16.43 -6.87
N HIS A 317 10.93 -16.26 -8.12
CA HIS A 317 11.17 -17.41 -8.99
C HIS A 317 12.24 -18.35 -8.42
N THR A 318 13.29 -17.82 -7.77
CA THR A 318 14.32 -18.62 -7.09
C THR A 318 13.72 -19.44 -5.95
N LEU A 319 12.93 -18.80 -5.08
CA LEU A 319 12.27 -19.44 -3.94
C LEU A 319 11.19 -20.44 -4.38
N HIS A 320 10.51 -20.15 -5.48
CA HIS A 320 9.52 -21.05 -6.09
C HIS A 320 10.19 -22.32 -6.64
N THR A 321 11.31 -22.18 -7.36
CA THR A 321 12.10 -23.31 -7.86
C THR A 321 12.69 -24.15 -6.72
N ALA A 322 13.14 -23.49 -5.64
CA ALA A 322 13.62 -24.16 -4.44
C ALA A 322 12.51 -24.87 -3.63
N GLN A 323 11.24 -24.66 -3.98
CA GLN A 323 10.06 -25.21 -3.30
C GLN A 323 9.89 -24.76 -1.84
N ASP A 324 10.49 -23.63 -1.45
CA ASP A 324 10.47 -23.12 -0.07
C ASP A 324 9.05 -22.80 0.43
N PHE A 325 8.14 -22.46 -0.47
CA PHE A 325 6.75 -22.13 -0.14
C PHE A 325 5.77 -23.29 -0.34
N PHE A 326 6.23 -24.44 -0.86
CA PHE A 326 5.39 -25.58 -1.18
C PHE A 326 4.90 -26.30 0.10
N PRO A 327 3.65 -26.78 0.16
CA PRO A 327 2.60 -26.69 -0.86
C PRO A 327 1.89 -25.33 -0.88
N TYR A 328 1.51 -24.88 -2.08
CA TYR A 328 0.61 -23.75 -2.26
C TYR A 328 -0.85 -24.19 -2.06
N ASP A 329 -1.62 -23.37 -1.36
CA ASP A 329 -3.01 -23.59 -1.04
C ASP A 329 -3.88 -22.40 -1.48
N PRO A 330 -4.64 -22.52 -2.58
CA PRO A 330 -5.52 -21.45 -3.06
C PRO A 330 -6.61 -20.98 -2.06
N TYR A 331 -6.84 -21.69 -0.96
CA TYR A 331 -7.78 -21.29 0.11
C TYR A 331 -7.12 -20.44 1.19
N GLN A 332 -5.79 -20.42 1.26
CA GLN A 332 -5.03 -19.79 2.34
C GLN A 332 -3.87 -18.91 1.85
N ASP A 333 -3.52 -19.01 0.57
CA ASP A 333 -2.42 -18.26 -0.03
C ASP A 333 -2.95 -17.26 -1.05
N VAL A 334 -2.49 -16.02 -0.93
CA VAL A 334 -2.81 -14.94 -1.86
C VAL A 334 -1.57 -14.12 -2.15
N PHE A 335 -1.42 -13.70 -3.40
CA PHE A 335 -0.29 -12.92 -3.88
C PHE A 335 -0.72 -11.49 -4.20
N PHE A 336 0.09 -10.52 -3.78
CA PHE A 336 -0.07 -9.11 -4.08
C PHE A 336 1.21 -8.55 -4.68
N MET A 337 1.05 -7.81 -5.78
CA MET A 337 2.10 -7.12 -6.50
C MET A 337 1.78 -5.63 -6.47
N PHE A 338 2.51 -4.87 -5.65
CA PHE A 338 2.33 -3.43 -5.58
C PHE A 338 3.24 -2.74 -6.58
N HIS A 339 2.65 -2.04 -7.54
CA HIS A 339 3.34 -1.30 -8.61
C HIS A 339 4.48 -2.09 -9.29
N PRO A 340 4.25 -3.33 -9.78
CA PRO A 340 5.33 -4.16 -10.32
C PRO A 340 5.95 -3.59 -11.61
N GLY A 341 5.20 -2.78 -12.37
CA GLY A 341 5.63 -2.23 -13.65
C GLY A 341 5.97 -3.33 -14.66
N LEU A 342 5.00 -4.20 -14.97
CA LEU A 342 5.23 -5.38 -15.81
C LEU A 342 5.57 -5.02 -17.27
N ALA A 343 5.01 -3.92 -17.76
CA ALA A 343 5.25 -3.39 -19.09
C ALA A 343 6.45 -2.45 -19.17
N SER A 344 7.04 -2.06 -18.02
CA SER A 344 8.19 -1.16 -18.00
C SER A 344 9.42 -1.81 -18.65
N PRO A 345 10.16 -1.13 -19.55
CA PRO A 345 11.30 -1.71 -20.26
C PRO A 345 12.38 -2.32 -19.35
N GLU A 346 12.58 -1.74 -18.17
CA GLU A 346 13.63 -2.14 -17.22
C GLU A 346 13.30 -3.43 -16.47
N SER A 347 12.03 -3.62 -16.10
CA SER A 347 11.58 -4.70 -15.22
C SER A 347 10.83 -5.81 -15.96
N LYS A 348 10.38 -5.56 -17.20
CA LYS A 348 9.62 -6.50 -18.03
C LYS A 348 10.28 -7.87 -18.12
N ASP A 349 11.56 -7.92 -18.43
CA ASP A 349 12.27 -9.19 -18.63
C ASP A 349 12.36 -10.02 -17.34
N THR A 350 12.64 -9.37 -16.22
CA THR A 350 12.77 -10.01 -14.89
C THR A 350 11.44 -10.58 -14.40
N TRP A 351 10.35 -9.85 -14.61
CA TRP A 351 9.03 -10.30 -14.19
C TRP A 351 8.45 -11.34 -15.15
N MET A 352 8.44 -11.04 -16.45
CA MET A 352 7.67 -11.81 -17.43
C MET A 352 8.31 -13.15 -17.73
N LYS A 353 9.63 -13.34 -17.66
CA LYS A 353 10.26 -14.63 -18.03
C LYS A 353 10.00 -15.72 -17.00
N ASP A 354 10.38 -15.48 -15.75
CA ASP A 354 10.42 -16.52 -14.72
C ASP A 354 9.39 -16.29 -13.61
N THR A 355 9.23 -15.05 -13.16
CA THR A 355 8.43 -14.73 -11.97
C THR A 355 6.94 -14.92 -12.22
N VAL A 356 6.39 -14.35 -13.30
CA VAL A 356 4.98 -14.50 -13.65
C VAL A 356 4.64 -15.97 -13.96
N LYS A 357 5.54 -16.69 -14.62
CA LYS A 357 5.38 -18.12 -14.88
C LYS A 357 5.22 -18.92 -13.58
N GLY A 358 6.13 -18.75 -12.62
CA GLY A 358 6.03 -19.39 -11.31
C GLY A 358 4.76 -18.99 -10.55
N LEU A 359 4.30 -17.73 -10.70
CA LEU A 359 3.05 -17.27 -10.09
C LEU A 359 1.83 -17.99 -10.70
N LEU A 360 1.78 -18.15 -12.02
CA LEU A 360 0.72 -18.90 -12.70
C LEU A 360 0.73 -20.38 -12.34
N ASP A 361 1.90 -20.95 -11.99
CA ASP A 361 2.01 -22.33 -11.52
C ASP A 361 1.38 -22.53 -10.13
N THR A 362 1.38 -21.51 -9.27
CA THR A 362 0.76 -21.59 -7.93
C THR A 362 -0.76 -21.81 -7.95
N LYS A 363 -1.44 -21.39 -9.02
CA LYS A 363 -2.92 -21.37 -9.15
C LYS A 363 -3.65 -20.57 -8.05
N CYS A 364 -2.92 -19.79 -7.26
CA CYS A 364 -3.47 -18.90 -6.24
C CYS A 364 -3.96 -17.60 -6.88
N ALA A 365 -4.76 -16.84 -6.13
CA ALA A 365 -5.21 -15.52 -6.58
C ALA A 365 -4.05 -14.53 -6.49
N ILE A 366 -3.82 -13.79 -7.58
CA ILE A 366 -2.79 -12.75 -7.68
C ILE A 366 -3.49 -11.42 -7.97
N PHE A 367 -3.18 -10.41 -7.17
CA PHE A 367 -3.66 -9.04 -7.37
C PHE A 367 -2.49 -8.11 -7.64
N THR A 368 -2.65 -7.23 -8.61
CA THR A 368 -1.65 -6.24 -8.99
C THR A 368 -2.23 -4.83 -8.90
N THR A 369 -1.40 -3.85 -8.55
CA THR A 369 -1.79 -2.44 -8.51
C THR A 369 -0.90 -1.58 -9.41
N GLY A 370 -1.44 -0.44 -9.83
CA GLY A 370 -0.76 0.48 -10.75
C GLY A 370 -0.85 1.92 -10.30
N PHE A 371 0.12 2.72 -10.74
CA PHE A 371 0.22 4.15 -10.49
C PHE A 371 -0.84 4.94 -11.26
N ASN A 372 -1.00 4.61 -12.55
CA ASN A 372 -1.91 5.30 -13.46
C ASN A 372 -2.76 4.30 -14.25
N LYS A 373 -3.81 4.82 -14.90
CA LYS A 373 -4.70 4.02 -15.76
C LYS A 373 -3.94 3.40 -16.95
N LYS A 374 -3.05 4.18 -17.56
CA LYS A 374 -2.27 3.76 -18.72
C LYS A 374 -1.34 2.61 -18.35
N ASP A 375 -0.53 2.79 -17.31
CA ASP A 375 0.40 1.77 -16.83
C ASP A 375 -0.32 0.45 -16.51
N MET A 376 -1.46 0.51 -15.83
CA MET A 376 -2.26 -0.68 -15.55
C MET A 376 -2.82 -1.34 -16.83
N ALA A 377 -3.24 -0.56 -17.82
CA ALA A 377 -3.73 -1.10 -19.08
C ALA A 377 -2.59 -1.79 -19.86
N ASP A 378 -1.43 -1.17 -19.92
CA ASP A 378 -0.24 -1.70 -20.59
C ASP A 378 0.25 -2.99 -19.90
N ASP A 379 0.27 -3.01 -18.56
CA ASP A 379 0.61 -4.20 -17.73
C ASP A 379 -0.36 -5.38 -17.96
N ILE A 380 -1.66 -5.11 -18.09
CA ILE A 380 -2.64 -6.17 -18.36
C ILE A 380 -2.57 -6.64 -19.82
N GLN A 381 -2.33 -5.72 -20.77
CA GLN A 381 -2.18 -6.07 -22.18
C GLN A 381 -0.99 -7.01 -22.40
N ILE A 382 0.18 -6.70 -21.83
CA ILE A 382 1.36 -7.55 -21.96
C ILE A 382 1.19 -8.92 -21.30
N LEU A 383 0.50 -8.98 -20.15
CA LEU A 383 0.14 -10.24 -19.50
C LEU A 383 -0.78 -11.09 -20.39
N GLN A 384 -1.75 -10.45 -21.03
CA GLN A 384 -2.70 -11.14 -21.90
C GLN A 384 -2.05 -11.61 -23.20
N ASP A 385 -1.16 -10.81 -23.78
CA ASP A 385 -0.41 -11.15 -25.00
C ASP A 385 0.55 -12.32 -24.77
N THR A 386 1.20 -12.36 -23.60
CA THR A 386 2.21 -13.38 -23.28
C THR A 386 1.58 -14.66 -22.71
N TYR A 387 0.64 -14.53 -21.77
CA TYR A 387 0.13 -15.63 -20.95
C TYR A 387 -1.39 -15.85 -21.05
N GLY A 388 -2.10 -15.17 -21.95
CA GLY A 388 -3.57 -15.24 -22.02
C GLY A 388 -4.16 -16.65 -22.20
N LYS A 389 -3.39 -17.60 -22.73
CA LYS A 389 -3.81 -19.01 -22.83
C LYS A 389 -3.77 -19.74 -21.48
N GLU A 390 -2.85 -19.37 -20.60
CA GLU A 390 -2.57 -20.04 -19.31
C GLU A 390 -3.13 -19.27 -18.10
N MET A 391 -3.65 -18.06 -18.34
CA MET A 391 -4.14 -17.15 -17.31
C MET A 391 -5.66 -16.96 -17.38
N ASP A 392 -6.31 -16.90 -16.23
CA ASP A 392 -7.68 -16.41 -16.05
C ASP A 392 -7.64 -15.04 -15.38
N MET A 393 -8.36 -14.06 -15.94
CA MET A 393 -8.60 -12.79 -15.25
C MET A 393 -9.55 -12.98 -14.08
N LEU A 394 -9.18 -12.54 -12.89
CA LEU A 394 -10.01 -12.54 -11.68
C LEU A 394 -10.75 -11.21 -11.51
N MET A 395 -10.09 -10.12 -11.85
CA MET A 395 -10.62 -8.78 -11.67
C MET A 395 -10.12 -7.88 -12.79
N ASN A 396 -11.05 -7.31 -13.54
CA ASN A 396 -10.75 -6.36 -14.60
C ASN A 396 -10.15 -5.07 -13.99
N PRO A 397 -9.25 -4.39 -14.71
CA PRO A 397 -8.63 -3.16 -14.21
C PRO A 397 -9.68 -2.11 -13.84
N VAL A 398 -9.61 -1.62 -12.60
CA VAL A 398 -10.53 -0.62 -12.06
C VAL A 398 -9.79 0.30 -11.10
N LYS A 399 -10.32 1.50 -10.88
CA LYS A 399 -9.79 2.40 -9.86
C LYS A 399 -9.93 1.72 -8.49
N ASN A 400 -8.86 1.71 -7.72
CA ASN A 400 -8.85 1.20 -6.36
C ASN A 400 -9.60 2.17 -5.45
N VAL A 401 -10.58 1.64 -4.70
CA VAL A 401 -11.36 2.43 -3.73
C VAL A 401 -10.46 2.90 -2.59
N PHE A 402 -9.48 2.09 -2.20
CA PHE A 402 -8.53 2.33 -1.12
C PHE A 402 -7.13 2.68 -1.63
N GLY A 403 -7.04 3.30 -2.82
CA GLY A 403 -5.81 3.93 -3.29
C GLY A 403 -5.43 5.15 -2.44
N SER A 404 -4.16 5.56 -2.48
CA SER A 404 -3.71 6.77 -1.79
C SER A 404 -4.34 8.01 -2.41
N THR A 405 -4.76 8.96 -1.57
CA THR A 405 -5.23 10.27 -2.03
C THR A 405 -4.08 11.28 -2.22
N LYS A 406 -2.89 10.98 -1.70
CA LYS A 406 -1.71 11.81 -1.86
C LYS A 406 -1.17 11.71 -3.29
N TRP A 407 -1.02 12.87 -3.93
CA TRP A 407 -0.34 12.98 -5.21
C TRP A 407 1.17 12.99 -5.03
N GLU A 408 1.86 12.29 -5.93
CA GLU A 408 3.30 12.32 -6.08
C GLU A 408 3.67 12.57 -7.54
N LEU A 409 4.95 12.85 -7.78
CA LEU A 409 5.50 13.07 -9.12
C LEU A 409 6.73 12.19 -9.31
N ASP A 410 7.01 11.86 -10.56
CA ASP A 410 8.24 11.21 -10.97
C ASP A 410 9.39 12.23 -11.03
N ASP A 411 10.53 11.87 -10.44
CA ASP A 411 11.72 12.71 -10.44
C ASP A 411 12.35 12.82 -11.85
N SER A 412 12.10 11.84 -12.72
CA SER A 412 12.59 11.82 -14.11
C SER A 412 11.71 12.65 -15.06
N ASP A 413 10.42 12.76 -14.74
CA ASP A 413 9.45 13.60 -15.45
C ASP A 413 8.47 14.24 -14.45
N PRO A 414 8.69 15.51 -14.05
CA PRO A 414 7.84 16.19 -13.08
C PRO A 414 6.42 16.49 -13.61
N HIS A 415 6.15 16.30 -14.91
CA HIS A 415 4.79 16.40 -15.46
C HIS A 415 4.00 15.10 -15.31
N SER A 416 4.69 13.99 -15.06
CA SER A 416 4.09 12.70 -14.74
C SER A 416 3.79 12.64 -13.25
N VAL A 417 2.49 12.77 -12.94
CA VAL A 417 1.97 12.67 -11.57
C VAL A 417 1.24 11.35 -11.39
N TYR A 418 1.33 10.78 -10.20
CA TYR A 418 0.69 9.51 -9.86
C TYR A 418 0.23 9.47 -8.41
N GLN A 419 -0.59 8.46 -8.11
CA GLN A 419 -0.99 8.11 -6.74
C GLN A 419 -0.61 6.65 -6.48
N PHE A 420 -0.15 6.36 -5.26
CA PHE A 420 0.09 4.97 -4.89
C PHE A 420 -1.22 4.17 -4.89
N ASN A 421 -1.15 2.98 -5.46
CA ASN A 421 -2.24 2.01 -5.49
C ASN A 421 -3.51 2.56 -6.17
N MET A 422 -3.39 3.41 -7.19
CA MET A 422 -4.53 4.08 -7.83
C MET A 422 -5.46 3.10 -8.55
N TYR A 423 -4.89 2.10 -9.23
CA TYR A 423 -5.64 1.07 -9.94
C TYR A 423 -5.32 -0.31 -9.38
N ILE A 424 -6.26 -1.23 -9.53
CA ILE A 424 -6.10 -2.64 -9.15
C ILE A 424 -6.69 -3.54 -10.23
N ALA A 425 -6.04 -4.68 -10.44
CA ALA A 425 -6.49 -5.78 -11.26
C ALA A 425 -6.09 -7.11 -10.61
N GLY A 426 -6.60 -8.23 -11.11
CA GLY A 426 -6.25 -9.54 -10.58
C GLY A 426 -6.37 -10.63 -11.61
N PHE A 427 -5.53 -11.66 -11.45
CA PHE A 427 -5.43 -12.80 -12.35
C PHE A 427 -4.97 -14.05 -11.58
N ARG A 428 -5.04 -15.21 -12.23
CA ARG A 428 -4.47 -16.47 -11.73
C ARG A 428 -4.10 -17.39 -12.89
N GLY A 429 -3.30 -18.42 -12.62
CA GLY A 429 -3.12 -19.52 -13.57
C GLY A 429 -4.34 -20.41 -13.70
N LYS A 430 -4.58 -20.94 -14.91
CA LYS A 430 -5.65 -21.90 -15.21
C LYS A 430 -5.40 -23.22 -14.51
N ARG A 431 -6.48 -23.80 -13.98
CA ARG A 431 -6.49 -25.12 -13.31
C ARG A 431 -6.57 -26.30 -14.27
N TYR A 432 -7.12 -26.08 -15.46
CA TYR A 432 -7.23 -27.12 -16.49
C TYR A 432 -6.01 -27.01 -17.41
N HIS A 433 -5.19 -28.06 -17.46
CA HIS A 433 -4.34 -28.26 -18.62
C HIS A 433 -5.31 -28.36 -19.82
N PRO A 434 -5.16 -27.56 -20.87
CA PRO A 434 -5.85 -27.86 -22.11
C PRO A 434 -5.36 -29.26 -22.50
N ILE A 435 -6.24 -30.25 -22.40
CA ILE A 435 -6.01 -31.54 -23.04
C ILE A 435 -5.76 -31.18 -24.50
N LYS A 436 -4.54 -31.41 -24.99
CA LYS A 436 -4.25 -31.30 -26.42
C LYS A 436 -5.14 -32.35 -27.10
N VAL A 437 -6.23 -31.91 -27.71
CA VAL A 437 -7.05 -32.74 -28.60
C VAL A 437 -6.31 -32.91 -29.91
#